data_AF-A0A1B2HJN9-F1
#
_entry.id   AF-A0A1B2HJN9-F1
#
_cell.length_a   1.000
_cell.length_b   1.000
_cell.length_c   1.000
_cell.angle_alpha   90.00
_cell.angle_beta   90.00
_cell.angle_gamma   90.00
#
_symmetry.space_group_name_H-M   'P 1'
#
loop_
_entity.id
_entity.type
_entity.pdbx_description
1 polymer ?
#
loop_
_entity_poly.entity_id
_entity_poly.type
_entity_poly.pdbx_seq_one_letter_code
_entity_poly.pdbx_strand_id
1 'polypeptide(L)'
;MDESLRDAVLQRLALLDEVAEQGEADALVPLARAEIHRLADGWRLLLTVHQPDEDGRCKACPGWLRRRRWPCQVWNMAHQHLIGEGVPHRERRRPLRNPFTRSGITDEVPAEVPAEATAELPILTDAPQAVHRAPVVSRPKHALPD
;
A
#
# COMPACT_ATOMS: atom_id res chain seq x y z
N MET A 1 9.72 -19.04 -14.71
CA MET A 1 8.37 -19.49 -14.31
C MET A 1 7.56 -18.27 -13.90
N ASP A 2 6.25 -18.34 -14.15
CA ASP A 2 5.20 -17.71 -13.35
C ASP A 2 4.81 -16.25 -13.53
N GLU A 3 5.16 -15.53 -14.61
CA GLU A 3 4.44 -14.26 -14.86
C GLU A 3 2.96 -14.54 -15.17
N SER A 4 2.65 -15.57 -15.97
CA SER A 4 1.27 -15.97 -16.25
C SER A 4 0.50 -16.46 -15.00
N LEU A 5 1.15 -17.21 -14.10
CA LEU A 5 0.55 -17.63 -12.84
C LEU A 5 0.30 -16.42 -11.94
N ARG A 6 1.29 -15.52 -11.82
CA ARG A 6 1.18 -14.29 -11.05
C ARG A 6 0.03 -13.43 -11.57
N ASP A 7 -0.03 -13.21 -12.88
CA ASP A 7 -1.09 -12.45 -13.53
C ASP A 7 -2.47 -13.06 -13.28
N ALA A 8 -2.60 -14.37 -13.41
CA ALA A 8 -3.86 -15.07 -13.14
C ALA A 8 -4.31 -14.90 -11.67
N VAL A 9 -3.37 -14.97 -10.72
CA VAL A 9 -3.67 -14.73 -9.30
C VAL A 9 -4.11 -13.28 -9.08
N LEU A 10 -3.40 -12.30 -9.64
CA LEU A 10 -3.74 -10.89 -9.50
C LEU A 10 -5.08 -10.54 -10.14
N GLN A 11 -5.37 -11.10 -11.32
CA GLN A 11 -6.67 -10.94 -11.98
C GLN A 11 -7.81 -11.52 -11.14
N ARG A 12 -7.60 -12.70 -10.53
CA ARG A 12 -8.60 -13.29 -9.62
C ARG A 12 -8.88 -12.38 -8.42
N LEU A 13 -7.85 -11.78 -7.82
CA LEU A 13 -8.02 -10.86 -6.70
C LEU A 13 -8.78 -9.59 -7.14
N ALA A 14 -8.43 -9.02 -8.29
CA ALA A 14 -9.11 -7.84 -8.83
C ALA A 14 -10.60 -8.10 -9.12
N LEU A 15 -10.95 -9.29 -9.64
CA LEU A 15 -12.35 -9.68 -9.85
C LEU A 15 -13.12 -9.77 -8.52
N LEU A 16 -12.50 -10.31 -7.45
CA LEU A 16 -13.15 -10.38 -6.15
C LEU A 16 -13.41 -8.99 -5.56
N ASP A 17 -12.48 -8.05 -5.75
CA ASP A 17 -12.67 -6.65 -5.35
C ASP A 17 -13.81 -6.00 -6.14
N GLU A 18 -13.87 -6.18 -7.46
CA GLU A 18 -14.94 -5.65 -8.31
C GLU A 18 -16.32 -6.17 -7.88
N VAL A 19 -16.44 -7.48 -7.64
CA VAL A 19 -17.70 -8.08 -7.19
C VAL A 19 -18.09 -7.57 -5.82
N ALA A 20 -17.15 -7.42 -4.88
CA ALA A 20 -17.43 -6.89 -3.55
C ALA A 20 -17.92 -5.43 -3.57
N GLU A 21 -17.54 -4.64 -4.57
CA GLU A 21 -17.95 -3.24 -4.71
C GLU A 21 -19.27 -3.03 -5.46
N GLN A 22 -19.53 -3.86 -6.48
CA GLN A 22 -20.64 -3.65 -7.43
C GLN A 22 -21.78 -4.67 -7.27
N GLY A 23 -21.58 -5.75 -6.53
CA GLY A 23 -22.54 -6.85 -6.46
C GLY A 23 -23.79 -6.53 -5.66
N GLU A 24 -24.91 -7.12 -6.08
CA GLU A 24 -26.18 -7.07 -5.36
C GLU A 24 -26.11 -7.93 -4.08
N ALA A 25 -26.64 -7.39 -2.96
CA ALA A 25 -26.46 -7.99 -1.63
C ALA A 25 -26.90 -9.47 -1.54
N ASP A 26 -28.01 -9.83 -2.17
CA ASP A 26 -28.58 -11.19 -2.10
C ASP A 26 -27.70 -12.24 -2.80
N ALA A 27 -27.02 -11.85 -3.89
CA ALA A 27 -26.08 -12.72 -4.60
C ALA A 27 -24.70 -12.74 -3.93
N LEU A 28 -24.35 -11.68 -3.18
CA LEU A 28 -23.03 -11.55 -2.56
C LEU A 28 -22.85 -12.41 -1.31
N VAL A 29 -23.87 -12.61 -0.48
CA VAL A 29 -23.69 -13.29 0.82
C VAL A 29 -23.15 -14.73 0.68
N PRO A 30 -23.70 -15.60 -0.21
CA PRO A 30 -23.18 -16.95 -0.39
C PRO A 30 -21.76 -16.95 -0.97
N LEU A 31 -21.49 -16.05 -1.92
CA LEU A 31 -20.18 -15.90 -2.54
C LEU A 31 -19.13 -15.44 -1.51
N ALA A 32 -19.44 -14.37 -0.77
CA ALA A 32 -18.57 -13.83 0.28
C ALA A 32 -18.24 -14.89 1.32
N ARG A 33 -19.22 -15.69 1.78
CA ARG A 33 -18.97 -16.80 2.70
C ARG A 33 -17.95 -17.78 2.12
N ALA A 34 -18.14 -18.22 0.88
CA ALA A 34 -17.25 -19.18 0.24
C ALA A 34 -15.83 -18.61 0.03
N GLU A 35 -15.69 -17.33 -0.31
CA GLU A 35 -14.38 -16.69 -0.51
C GLU A 35 -13.67 -16.38 0.82
N ILE A 36 -14.39 -15.98 1.87
CA ILE A 36 -13.83 -15.81 3.22
C ILE A 36 -13.22 -17.12 3.72
N HIS A 37 -13.92 -18.24 3.56
CA HIS A 37 -13.39 -19.55 3.94
C HIS A 37 -12.12 -19.89 3.16
N ARG A 38 -12.14 -19.72 1.83
CA ARG A 38 -10.97 -19.99 0.97
C ARG A 38 -9.76 -19.12 1.34
N LEU A 39 -9.96 -17.83 1.59
CA LEU A 39 -8.89 -16.93 2.00
C LEU A 39 -8.34 -17.29 3.39
N ALA A 40 -9.22 -17.62 4.35
CA ALA A 40 -8.81 -18.07 5.66
C ALA A 40 -7.96 -19.35 5.60
N ASP A 41 -8.34 -20.31 4.75
CA ASP A 41 -7.57 -21.54 4.54
C ASP A 41 -6.20 -21.25 3.88
N GLY A 42 -6.16 -20.36 2.90
CA GLY A 42 -4.91 -19.89 2.30
C GLY A 42 -3.95 -19.27 3.33
N TRP A 43 -4.47 -18.42 4.22
CA TRP A 43 -3.68 -17.86 5.32
C TRP A 43 -3.18 -18.93 6.29
N ARG A 44 -4.02 -19.89 6.71
CA ARG A 44 -3.59 -20.99 7.60
C ARG A 44 -2.45 -21.80 6.99
N LEU A 45 -2.55 -22.13 5.70
CA LEU A 45 -1.49 -22.85 5.00
C LEU A 45 -0.20 -22.04 4.95
N LEU A 46 -0.27 -20.76 4.56
CA LEU A 46 0.89 -19.87 4.49
C LEU A 46 1.56 -19.70 5.86
N LEU A 47 0.79 -19.46 6.92
CA LEU A 47 1.32 -19.29 8.28
C LEU A 47 1.92 -20.58 8.86
N THR A 48 1.40 -21.73 8.45
CA THR A 48 1.97 -23.04 8.83
C THR A 48 3.38 -23.21 8.28
N VAL A 49 3.62 -22.77 7.04
CA VAL A 49 4.96 -22.80 6.42
C VAL A 49 5.92 -21.83 7.11
N HIS A 50 5.40 -20.72 7.65
CA HIS A 50 6.17 -19.66 8.31
C HIS A 50 6.28 -19.80 9.84
N GLN A 51 6.18 -21.01 10.38
CA GLN A 51 6.37 -21.25 11.81
C GLN A 51 7.82 -21.00 12.28
N PRO A 52 8.02 -20.59 13.55
CA PRO A 52 9.35 -20.53 14.15
C PRO A 52 9.95 -21.93 14.30
N ASP A 53 11.28 -22.03 14.24
CA ASP A 53 12.06 -23.18 14.70
C ASP A 53 12.42 -23.04 16.19
N GLU A 54 13.17 -24.03 16.69
CA GLU A 54 13.61 -24.10 18.09
C GLU A 54 14.42 -22.86 18.51
N ASP A 55 15.07 -22.19 17.56
CA ASP A 55 15.85 -20.96 17.77
C ASP A 55 14.99 -19.67 17.65
N GLY A 56 13.67 -19.80 17.49
CA GLY A 56 12.76 -18.66 17.29
C GLY A 56 12.91 -17.99 15.93
N ARG A 57 13.34 -18.72 14.88
CA ARG A 57 13.53 -18.20 13.52
C ARG A 57 12.55 -18.84 12.54
N CYS A 58 12.14 -18.09 11.52
CA CYS A 58 11.24 -18.62 10.50
C CYS A 58 11.95 -19.64 9.60
N LYS A 59 11.39 -20.85 9.49
CA LYS A 59 11.96 -21.96 8.70
C LYS A 59 11.99 -21.71 7.19
N ALA A 60 11.01 -20.98 6.67
CA ALA A 60 10.79 -20.82 5.22
C ALA A 60 11.34 -19.52 4.62
N CYS A 61 11.62 -18.49 5.44
CA CYS A 61 12.10 -17.22 4.91
C CYS A 61 13.53 -17.35 4.36
N PRO A 62 13.79 -16.98 3.09
CA PRO A 62 15.13 -16.96 2.54
C PRO A 62 15.95 -15.86 3.23
N GLY A 63 17.14 -16.21 3.70
CA GLY A 63 18.11 -15.28 4.27
C GLY A 63 19.51 -15.79 4.00
N TRP A 64 20.29 -15.03 3.22
CA TRP A 64 21.64 -15.40 2.74
C TRP A 64 22.62 -15.82 3.84
N LEU A 65 22.36 -15.48 5.11
CA LEU A 65 23.22 -15.95 6.21
C LEU A 65 22.51 -16.35 7.51
N ARG A 66 21.23 -16.00 7.72
CA ARG A 66 20.42 -16.46 8.85
C ARG A 66 18.93 -16.38 8.50
N ARG A 67 18.16 -17.42 8.85
CA ARG A 67 16.69 -17.38 8.90
C ARG A 67 16.23 -16.13 9.66
N ARG A 68 15.22 -15.43 9.13
CA ARG A 68 14.67 -14.20 9.74
C ARG A 68 14.13 -14.53 11.14
N ARG A 69 14.36 -13.63 12.10
CA ARG A 69 13.77 -13.74 13.45
C ARG A 69 12.24 -13.75 13.32
N TRP A 70 11.59 -14.56 14.14
CA TRP A 70 10.14 -14.56 14.25
C TRP A 70 9.67 -13.39 15.15
N PRO A 71 8.53 -12.73 14.86
CA PRO A 71 7.66 -12.91 13.70
C PRO A 71 8.30 -12.36 12.42
N CYS A 72 8.28 -13.16 11.36
CA CYS A 72 8.77 -12.72 10.05
C CYS A 72 7.73 -11.84 9.34
N GLN A 73 8.11 -11.25 8.21
CA GLN A 73 7.25 -10.31 7.46
C GLN A 73 5.86 -10.87 7.12
N VAL A 74 5.77 -12.16 6.78
CA VAL A 74 4.48 -12.82 6.49
C VAL A 74 3.54 -12.81 7.71
N TRP A 75 4.05 -13.07 8.90
CA TRP A 75 3.28 -13.00 10.15
C TRP A 75 2.86 -11.56 10.47
N ASN A 76 3.76 -10.58 10.25
CA ASN A 76 3.43 -9.17 10.44
C ASN A 76 2.31 -8.72 9.47
N MET A 77 2.35 -9.17 8.22
CA MET A 77 1.28 -8.90 7.24
C MET A 77 -0.04 -9.55 7.67
N ALA A 78 -0.01 -10.81 8.11
CA ALA A 78 -1.21 -11.49 8.60
C ALA A 78 -1.80 -10.76 9.80
N HIS A 79 -0.98 -10.33 10.76
CA HIS A 79 -1.43 -9.52 11.89
C HIS A 79 -2.11 -8.23 11.42
N GLN A 80 -1.49 -7.49 10.50
CA GLN A 80 -2.05 -6.24 9.98
C GLN A 80 -3.38 -6.43 9.24
N HIS A 81 -3.52 -7.49 8.46
CA HIS A 81 -4.70 -7.69 7.59
C HIS A 81 -5.83 -8.49 8.23
N LEU A 82 -5.54 -9.36 9.21
CA LEU A 82 -6.53 -10.20 9.88
C LEU A 82 -6.97 -9.65 11.24
N ILE A 83 -6.10 -8.90 11.93
CA ILE A 83 -6.33 -8.42 13.31
C ILE A 83 -6.34 -6.89 13.38
N GLY A 84 -5.40 -6.23 12.67
CA GLY A 84 -5.32 -4.77 12.63
C GLY A 84 -6.64 -4.16 12.15
N GLU A 85 -6.97 -2.98 12.66
CA GLU A 85 -8.16 -2.24 12.23
C GLU A 85 -8.12 -2.08 10.71
N GLY A 86 -8.97 -2.83 10.03
CA GLY A 86 -8.99 -2.90 8.59
C GLY A 86 -9.29 -1.53 8.04
N VAL A 87 -8.28 -0.90 7.43
CA VAL A 87 -8.45 0.27 6.56
C VAL A 87 -9.69 0.03 5.69
N PRO A 88 -10.68 0.95 5.66
CA PRO A 88 -11.89 0.80 4.86
C PRO A 88 -11.53 0.36 3.44
N HIS A 89 -12.31 -0.52 2.81
CA HIS A 89 -11.99 -1.09 1.49
C HIS A 89 -11.55 -0.02 0.46
N ARG A 90 -12.18 1.15 0.50
CA ARG A 90 -11.85 2.32 -0.35
C ARG A 90 -10.45 2.88 -0.17
N GLU A 91 -9.87 2.77 1.02
CA GLU A 91 -8.53 3.27 1.34
C GLU A 91 -7.41 2.25 1.04
N ARG A 92 -7.76 0.97 0.84
CA ARG A 92 -6.83 -0.10 0.41
C ARG A 92 -6.38 0.04 -1.05
N ARG A 93 -7.05 0.88 -1.84
CA ARG A 93 -6.71 1.24 -3.22
C ARG A 93 -5.46 2.12 -3.35
N ARG A 94 -4.92 2.63 -2.24
CA ARG A 94 -3.58 3.22 -2.27
C ARG A 94 -2.59 2.09 -2.58
N PRO A 95 -1.62 2.30 -3.51
CA PRO A 95 -0.62 1.28 -3.79
C PRO A 95 -0.05 0.77 -2.47
N LEU A 96 -0.16 -0.54 -2.22
CA LEU A 96 0.39 -1.16 -1.02
C LEU A 96 1.85 -0.72 -0.94
N ARG A 97 2.14 0.19 0.01
CA ARG A 97 3.46 0.79 0.13
C ARG A 97 4.39 -0.36 0.48
N ASN A 98 5.29 -0.68 -0.43
CA ASN A 98 6.12 -1.87 -0.33
C ASN A 98 6.84 -1.90 1.04
N PRO A 99 6.49 -2.81 1.96
CA PRO A 99 7.13 -2.87 3.27
C PRO A 99 8.60 -3.32 3.18
N PHE A 100 9.06 -3.79 2.01
CA PHE A 100 10.47 -4.10 1.75
C PHE A 100 11.38 -2.86 1.67
N THR A 101 10.84 -1.63 1.64
CA THR A 101 11.65 -0.40 1.59
C THR A 101 11.61 0.46 2.86
N ARG A 102 10.83 0.06 3.88
CA ARG A 102 10.72 0.83 5.14
C ARG A 102 11.81 0.44 6.14
N SER A 103 13.07 0.69 5.80
CA SER A 103 14.14 0.86 6.78
C SER A 103 14.52 2.35 6.79
N GLY A 104 14.08 3.05 7.82
CA GLY A 104 14.50 4.44 8.10
C GLY A 104 13.45 5.49 7.76
N ILE A 105 12.52 5.72 8.67
CA ILE A 105 12.07 7.06 9.08
C ILE A 105 11.74 6.89 10.56
N THR A 106 12.53 7.55 11.40
CA THR A 106 12.33 7.72 12.83
C THR A 106 11.02 8.44 13.09
N ASP A 107 10.25 7.96 14.07
CA ASP A 107 9.09 8.62 14.61
C ASP A 107 9.52 9.97 15.21
N GLU A 108 9.19 11.08 14.55
CA GLU A 108 9.07 12.37 15.24
C GLU A 108 7.62 12.52 15.69
N VAL A 109 7.46 12.46 17.01
CA VAL A 109 6.23 12.70 17.76
C VAL A 109 5.86 14.18 17.66
N PRO A 110 4.66 14.57 17.18
CA PRO A 110 4.19 15.93 17.37
C PRO A 110 3.76 16.10 18.83
N ALA A 111 4.47 16.94 19.58
CA ALA A 111 4.04 17.38 20.90
C ALA A 111 2.90 18.40 20.77
N GLU A 112 1.87 18.21 21.58
CA GLU A 112 0.65 19.01 21.62
C GLU A 112 0.70 20.14 22.68
N VAL A 113 0.29 21.35 22.24
CA VAL A 113 -0.39 22.52 22.90
C VAL A 113 0.25 23.29 24.09
N PRO A 114 -0.14 24.56 24.46
CA PRO A 114 -1.38 25.33 24.16
C PRO A 114 -1.31 26.87 23.85
N ALA A 115 -2.39 27.33 23.18
CA ALA A 115 -3.22 28.56 23.32
C ALA A 115 -2.65 29.99 23.61
N GLU A 116 -3.25 30.93 22.85
CA GLU A 116 -3.47 32.38 23.09
C GLU A 116 -2.34 33.41 22.89
N ALA A 117 -2.39 34.09 21.74
CA ALA A 117 -2.07 35.52 21.64
C ALA A 117 -2.76 36.13 20.41
N THR A 118 -3.80 36.93 20.67
CA THR A 118 -4.46 37.84 19.74
C THR A 118 -3.45 38.78 19.07
N ALA A 119 -3.38 38.79 17.74
CA ALA A 119 -2.90 39.93 16.95
C ALA A 119 -3.45 39.85 15.52
N GLU A 120 -3.83 41.00 15.00
CA GLU A 120 -4.69 41.24 13.84
C GLU A 120 -4.11 40.76 12.49
N LEU A 121 -5.01 40.43 11.56
CA LEU A 121 -4.71 40.14 10.16
C LEU A 121 -4.39 41.43 9.39
N PRO A 122 -3.25 41.58 8.71
CA PRO A 122 -3.05 42.69 7.79
C PRO A 122 -3.77 42.42 6.46
N ILE A 123 -4.65 43.35 6.09
CA ILE A 123 -5.33 43.45 4.81
C ILE A 123 -4.27 43.68 3.72
N LEU A 124 -4.11 42.72 2.80
CA LEU A 124 -3.29 42.87 1.61
C LEU A 124 -4.07 43.61 0.53
N THR A 125 -3.75 44.89 0.36
CA THR A 125 -4.23 45.77 -0.71
C THR A 125 -3.66 45.35 -2.07
N ASP A 126 -4.53 45.40 -3.07
CA ASP A 126 -4.30 45.06 -4.47
C ASP A 126 -3.25 45.98 -5.13
N ALA A 127 -2.12 45.39 -5.55
CA ALA A 127 -1.20 46.01 -6.49
C ALA A 127 -0.56 44.92 -7.37
N PRO A 128 -0.67 45.01 -8.71
CA PRO A 128 -0.21 43.96 -9.60
C PRO A 128 1.32 43.93 -9.68
N GLN A 129 1.92 42.85 -9.18
CA GLN A 129 3.35 42.57 -9.37
C GLN A 129 3.60 41.99 -10.77
N ALA A 130 4.48 42.66 -11.52
CA ALA A 130 4.86 42.32 -12.88
C ALA A 130 5.57 40.96 -12.94
N VAL A 131 4.95 39.99 -13.62
CA VAL A 131 5.57 38.70 -13.93
C VAL A 131 6.53 38.82 -15.11
N HIS A 132 7.83 38.69 -14.86
CA HIS A 132 8.83 38.54 -15.91
C HIS A 132 8.64 37.19 -16.61
N ARG A 133 8.11 37.21 -17.83
CA ARG A 133 8.03 36.03 -18.71
C ARG A 133 9.36 35.84 -19.43
N ALA A 134 9.99 34.67 -19.27
CA ALA A 134 11.14 34.25 -20.06
C ALA A 134 10.69 33.88 -21.50
N PRO A 135 11.47 34.22 -22.54
CA PRO A 135 11.13 33.87 -23.92
C PRO A 135 11.44 32.39 -24.21
N VAL A 136 10.49 31.70 -24.85
CA VAL A 136 10.66 30.34 -25.40
C VAL A 136 11.35 30.44 -26.75
N VAL A 137 12.55 29.87 -26.88
CA VAL A 137 13.27 29.75 -28.15
C VAL A 137 12.84 28.45 -28.84
N SER A 138 12.10 28.58 -29.94
CA SER A 138 11.71 27.47 -30.81
C SER A 138 12.88 27.03 -31.69
N ARG A 139 13.27 25.75 -31.62
CA ARG A 139 14.25 25.13 -32.54
C ARG A 139 13.62 24.83 -33.91
N PRO A 140 14.30 25.12 -35.03
CA PRO A 140 13.81 24.77 -36.36
C PRO A 140 13.99 23.28 -36.70
N LYS A 141 13.03 22.75 -37.48
CA LYS A 141 13.03 21.40 -38.07
C LYS A 141 14.01 21.37 -39.26
N HIS A 142 14.99 20.48 -39.25
CA HIS A 142 15.78 20.15 -40.45
C HIS A 142 15.09 19.04 -41.25
N ALA A 143 15.04 19.25 -42.56
CA ALA A 143 14.53 18.32 -43.57
C ALA A 143 15.50 17.14 -43.80
N LEU A 144 14.93 16.00 -44.19
CA LEU A 144 15.60 14.77 -44.61
C LEU A 144 16.09 14.92 -46.06
N PRO A 145 17.26 14.39 -46.46
CA PRO A 145 17.66 14.30 -47.86
C PRO A 145 17.18 13.00 -48.52
N ASP A 146 17.14 13.03 -49.87
CA ASP A 146 16.59 12.04 -50.82
C ASP A 146 17.19 10.62 -50.76
#